data_AF-A0A1H6C3H4-F1
#
_entry.id   AF-A0A1H6C3H4-F1
#
_cell.length_a   1.000
_cell.length_b   1.000
_cell.length_c   1.000
_cell.angle_alpha   90.00
_cell.angle_beta   90.00
_cell.angle_gamma   90.00
#
_symmetry.space_group_name_H-M   'P 1'
#
loop_
_entity.id
_entity.type
_entity.pdbx_description
1 polymer ?
#
loop_
_entity_poly.entity_id
_entity_poly.type
_entity_poly.pdbx_seq_one_letter_code
_entity_poly.pdbx_strand_id
1 'polypeptide(L)'
;MDNRSQVREFLTSRRARISPQQAGLPSYGTRRVPGLRRAEVAQLAGVSVEYYSRLERGDLSGVSDHVLDALARALRLNDAERTHLEDLARAAGPGS
;
A
#
# COMPACT_ATOMS: atom_id res chain seq x y z
N MET A 1 -18.20 5.17 -7.65
CA MET A 1 -17.09 4.18 -7.67
C MET A 1 -17.05 3.52 -6.31
N ASP A 2 -16.82 2.21 -6.26
CA ASP A 2 -16.71 1.46 -5.02
C ASP A 2 -15.38 1.80 -4.30
N ASN A 3 -15.42 2.12 -3.00
CA ASN A 3 -14.23 2.52 -2.24
C ASN A 3 -13.17 1.41 -2.23
N ARG A 4 -13.60 0.14 -2.12
CA ARG A 4 -12.66 -1.00 -2.09
C ARG A 4 -11.91 -1.12 -3.41
N SER A 5 -12.60 -0.88 -4.52
CA SER A 5 -12.00 -0.85 -5.86
C SER A 5 -10.98 0.28 -5.98
N GLN A 6 -11.30 1.49 -5.53
CA GLN A 6 -10.38 2.64 -5.54
C GLN A 6 -9.12 2.38 -4.70
N VAL A 7 -9.27 1.85 -3.49
CA VAL A 7 -8.15 1.44 -2.63
C VAL A 7 -7.26 0.43 -3.34
N ARG A 8 -7.87 -0.61 -3.94
CA ARG A 8 -7.13 -1.65 -4.64
C ARG A 8 -6.33 -1.09 -5.80
N GLU A 9 -6.95 -0.26 -6.63
CA GLU A 9 -6.29 0.37 -7.78
C GLU A 9 -5.16 1.31 -7.33
N PHE A 10 -5.42 2.11 -6.30
CA PHE A 10 -4.42 3.01 -5.73
C PHE A 10 -3.21 2.22 -5.20
N LEU A 11 -3.39 1.30 -4.25
CA LEU A 11 -2.27 0.56 -3.66
C LEU A 11 -1.53 -0.30 -4.68
N THR A 12 -2.24 -0.94 -5.62
CA THR A 12 -1.62 -1.74 -6.69
C THR A 12 -0.75 -0.87 -7.60
N SER A 13 -1.24 0.30 -8.02
CA SER A 13 -0.51 1.21 -8.92
C SER A 13 0.73 1.81 -8.23
N ARG A 14 0.62 2.22 -6.96
CA ARG A 14 1.76 2.75 -6.19
C ARG A 14 2.83 1.68 -5.96
N ARG A 15 2.42 0.45 -5.66
CA ARG A 15 3.34 -0.69 -5.51
C ARG A 15 4.08 -1.00 -6.82
N ALA A 16 3.37 -0.98 -7.94
CA ALA A 16 3.95 -1.27 -9.26
C ALA A 16 4.97 -0.22 -9.73
N ARG A 17 4.85 1.03 -9.25
CA ARG A 17 5.73 2.15 -9.64
C ARG A 17 7.12 2.10 -9.02
N ILE A 18 7.29 1.40 -7.89
CA ILE A 18 8.54 1.42 -7.13
C ILE A 18 9.34 0.17 -7.42
N SER A 19 10.58 0.36 -7.89
CA SER A 19 11.52 -0.73 -7.99
C SER A 19 12.07 -1.10 -6.59
N PRO A 20 12.42 -2.37 -6.39
CA PRO A 20 13.02 -2.83 -5.13
C PRO A 20 14.32 -2.11 -4.83
N GLN A 21 15.14 -1.84 -5.86
CA GLN A 21 16.36 -1.05 -5.72
C GLN A 21 16.07 0.37 -5.23
N GLN A 22 15.02 1.02 -5.77
CA GLN A 22 14.58 2.31 -5.24
C GLN A 22 14.22 2.18 -3.77
N ALA A 23 13.53 1.13 -3.35
CA ALA A 23 13.19 0.88 -1.95
C ALA A 23 14.36 0.39 -1.06
N GLY A 24 15.59 0.32 -1.58
CA GLY A 24 16.76 -0.18 -0.84
C GLY A 24 16.76 -1.70 -0.64
N LEU A 25 15.91 -2.42 -1.36
CA LEU A 25 15.84 -3.87 -1.33
C LEU A 25 16.68 -4.47 -2.45
N PRO A 26 17.39 -5.58 -2.18
CA PRO A 26 18.09 -6.29 -3.22
C PRO A 26 17.13 -6.90 -4.24
N SER A 27 17.63 -7.05 -5.47
CA SER A 27 16.87 -7.61 -6.59
C SER A 27 17.48 -8.95 -6.98
N TYR A 28 16.83 -10.05 -6.62
CA TYR A 28 17.29 -11.40 -6.95
C TYR A 28 16.36 -12.10 -7.96
N GLY A 29 16.97 -12.71 -8.99
CA GLY A 29 16.31 -13.60 -9.95
C GLY A 29 15.25 -12.96 -10.85
N THR A 30 14.50 -13.81 -11.56
CA THR A 30 13.44 -13.40 -12.48
C THR A 30 12.20 -12.91 -11.71
N ARG A 31 11.77 -11.67 -11.98
CA ARG A 31 10.56 -11.09 -11.37
C ARG A 31 9.35 -11.22 -12.29
N ARG A 32 8.19 -11.51 -11.70
CA ARG A 32 6.87 -11.54 -12.37
C ARG A 32 6.12 -10.20 -12.30
N VAL A 33 6.56 -9.28 -11.45
CA VAL A 33 5.97 -7.95 -11.27
C VAL A 33 7.03 -6.89 -11.51
N PRO A 34 6.69 -5.75 -12.15
CA PRO A 34 7.65 -4.69 -12.47
C PRO A 34 8.12 -3.91 -11.23
N GLY A 35 7.25 -3.80 -10.21
CA GLY A 35 7.56 -3.09 -8.96
C GLY A 35 7.74 -4.03 -7.76
N LEU A 36 7.42 -3.52 -6.58
CA LEU A 36 7.52 -4.27 -5.33
C LEU A 36 6.53 -5.45 -5.30
N ARG A 37 6.93 -6.55 -4.66
CA ARG A 37 6.06 -7.65 -4.25
C ARG A 37 5.29 -7.25 -2.98
N ARG A 38 4.16 -7.89 -2.72
CA ARG A 38 3.39 -7.68 -1.47
C ARG A 38 4.24 -7.91 -0.22
N ALA A 39 5.05 -8.97 -0.24
CA ALA A 39 5.96 -9.28 0.87
C ALA A 39 7.03 -8.19 1.09
N GLU A 40 7.53 -7.58 0.01
CA GLU A 40 8.50 -6.49 0.09
C GLU A 40 7.87 -5.23 0.71
N VAL A 41 6.64 -4.86 0.31
CA VAL A 41 5.92 -3.74 0.93
C VAL A 41 5.61 -4.02 2.40
N ALA A 42 5.15 -5.23 2.72
CA ALA A 42 4.84 -5.64 4.09
C ALA A 42 6.08 -5.54 5.00
N GLN A 43 7.24 -6.00 4.51
CA GLN A 43 8.53 -5.85 5.20
C GLN A 43 8.88 -4.38 5.44
N LEU A 44 8.78 -3.53 4.42
CA LEU A 44 9.11 -2.10 4.53
C LEU A 44 8.16 -1.35 5.47
N ALA A 45 6.89 -1.73 5.50
CA ALA A 45 5.87 -1.13 6.36
C ALA A 45 5.81 -1.74 7.77
N GLY A 46 6.59 -2.79 8.06
CA GLY A 46 6.58 -3.45 9.36
C GLY A 46 5.26 -4.17 9.69
N VAL A 47 4.58 -4.71 8.68
CA VAL A 47 3.30 -5.43 8.82
C VAL A 47 3.40 -6.84 8.26
N SER A 48 2.43 -7.71 8.55
CA SER A 48 2.38 -9.03 7.95
C SER A 48 1.97 -8.97 6.47
N VAL A 49 2.44 -9.95 5.69
CA VAL A 49 2.10 -10.07 4.25
C VAL A 49 0.59 -10.22 4.04
N GLU A 50 -0.07 -10.99 4.90
CA GLU A 50 -1.52 -11.19 4.85
C GLU A 50 -2.28 -9.89 5.16
N TYR A 51 -1.79 -9.11 6.13
CA TYR A 51 -2.38 -7.83 6.45
C TYR A 51 -2.28 -6.87 5.26
N TYR A 52 -1.09 -6.67 4.68
CA TYR A 52 -0.94 -5.83 3.48
C TYR A 52 -1.76 -6.36 2.30
N SER A 53 -1.83 -7.68 2.11
CA SER A 53 -2.64 -8.30 1.05
C SER A 53 -4.14 -8.05 1.23
N ARG A 54 -4.63 -7.91 2.46
CA ARG A 54 -6.00 -7.51 2.77
C ARG A 54 -6.23 -6.02 2.44
N LEU A 55 -5.30 -5.15 2.84
CA LEU A 55 -5.36 -3.72 2.52
C LEU A 55 -5.36 -3.47 1.01
N GLU A 56 -4.45 -4.10 0.26
CA GLU A 56 -4.40 -3.99 -1.21
C GLU A 56 -5.64 -4.57 -1.90
N ARG A 57 -6.38 -5.47 -1.26
CA ARG A 57 -7.68 -5.96 -1.77
C ARG A 57 -8.84 -5.00 -1.51
N GLY A 58 -8.58 -3.85 -0.88
CA GLY A 58 -9.55 -2.78 -0.72
C GLY A 58 -10.10 -2.59 0.70
N ASP A 59 -9.56 -3.31 1.67
CA ASP A 59 -10.06 -3.28 3.06
C ASP A 59 -9.15 -2.43 3.94
N LEU A 60 -9.42 -1.12 3.98
CA LEU A 60 -8.77 -0.15 4.87
C LEU A 60 -9.57 0.11 6.16
N SER A 61 -10.65 -0.65 6.40
CA SER A 61 -11.50 -0.43 7.56
C SER A 61 -10.72 -0.64 8.86
N GLY A 62 -10.75 0.36 9.74
CA GLY A 62 -10.10 0.32 11.05
C GLY A 62 -8.56 0.30 11.00
N VAL A 63 -7.95 0.68 9.87
CA VAL A 63 -6.49 0.85 9.80
C VAL A 63 -6.07 2.07 10.63
N SER A 64 -5.00 1.94 11.41
CA SER A 64 -4.48 3.04 12.22
C SER A 64 -3.62 4.01 11.40
N ASP A 65 -3.57 5.26 11.84
CA ASP A 65 -2.73 6.30 11.21
C ASP A 65 -1.26 5.90 11.12
N HIS A 66 -0.75 5.19 12.13
CA HIS A 66 0.63 4.67 12.11
C HIS A 66 0.86 3.68 10.96
N VAL A 67 -0.12 2.83 10.65
CA VAL A 67 -0.02 1.91 9.50
C VAL A 67 -0.12 2.69 8.19
N LEU A 68 -1.00 3.69 8.09
CA LEU A 68 -1.12 4.52 6.89
C LEU A 68 0.21 5.27 6.60
N ASP A 69 0.83 5.84 7.63
CA ASP A 69 2.15 6.48 7.52
C ASP A 69 3.25 5.47 7.11
N ALA A 70 3.25 4.28 7.71
CA ALA A 70 4.21 3.24 7.36
C ALA A 70 4.06 2.80 5.89
N LEU A 71 2.83 2.67 5.39
CA LEU A 71 2.55 2.38 3.99
C LEU A 71 2.96 3.54 3.08
N ALA A 72 2.68 4.78 3.48
CA ALA A 72 3.09 5.97 2.74
C ALA A 72 4.61 6.04 2.57
N ARG A 73 5.37 5.73 3.63
CA ARG A 73 6.83 5.64 3.58
C ARG A 73 7.32 4.49 2.71
N ALA A 74 6.78 3.29 2.90
CA ALA A 74 7.13 2.10 2.12
C ALA A 74 6.86 2.28 0.62
N LEU A 75 5.74 2.92 0.28
CA LEU A 75 5.31 3.21 -1.09
C LEU A 75 5.77 4.58 -1.58
N ARG A 76 6.69 5.25 -0.88
CA ARG A 76 7.25 6.57 -1.23
C ARG A 76 6.21 7.55 -1.77
N LEU A 77 5.07 7.62 -1.09
CA LEU A 77 3.98 8.49 -1.47
C LEU A 77 4.37 9.94 -1.22
N ASN A 78 4.05 10.80 -2.20
CA ASN A 78 4.11 12.25 -2.02
C ASN A 78 2.92 12.75 -1.18
N ASP A 79 2.91 14.02 -0.82
CA ASP A 79 1.90 14.58 0.09
C ASP A 79 0.46 14.43 -0.45
N ALA A 80 0.24 14.67 -1.74
CA ALA A 80 -1.09 14.48 -2.35
C ALA A 80 -1.55 13.02 -2.32
N GLU A 81 -0.62 12.08 -2.56
CA GLU A 81 -0.89 10.65 -2.50
C GLU A 81 -1.15 10.16 -1.07
N ARG A 82 -0.51 10.78 -0.07
CA ARG A 82 -0.75 10.51 1.36
C ARG A 82 -2.13 10.96 1.78
N THR A 83 -2.50 12.20 1.48
CA THR A 83 -3.85 12.73 1.75
C THR A 83 -4.90 11.85 1.09
N HIS A 84 -4.68 11.42 -0.15
CA HIS A 84 -5.61 10.53 -0.83
C HIS A 84 -5.74 9.16 -0.15
N LEU A 85 -4.64 8.57 0.34
CA LEU A 85 -4.69 7.32 1.10
C LEU A 85 -5.49 7.46 2.41
N GLU A 86 -5.31 8.58 3.12
CA GLU A 86 -6.06 8.91 4.33
C GLU A 86 -7.55 9.09 4.06
N ASP A 87 -7.91 9.76 2.96
CA ASP A 87 -9.31 9.94 2.54
C ASP A 87 -9.97 8.61 2.19
N LEU A 88 -9.25 7.72 1.49
CA LEU A 88 -9.71 6.37 1.20
C LEU A 88 -9.93 5.55 2.47
N ALA A 89 -9.06 5.69 3.47
CA ALA A 89 -9.19 5.02 4.77
C ALA A 89 -10.38 5.57 5.56
N ARG A 90 -10.58 6.90 5.57
CA ARG A 90 -11.73 7.55 6.20
C ARG A 90 -13.05 7.11 5.57
N ALA A 91 -13.09 6.99 4.24
CA ALA A 91 -14.23 6.46 3.51
C ALA A 91 -14.46 4.95 3.70
N ALA A 92 -13.46 4.20 4.20
CA ALA A 92 -13.57 2.79 4.54
C ALA A 92 -13.97 2.53 6.00
N GLY A 93 -13.96 3.56 6.85
CA GLY A 93 -14.45 3.48 8.23
C GLY A 93 -15.92 3.05 8.28
N PRO A 94 -16.42 2.55 9.43
CA PRO A 94 -17.84 2.22 9.56
C PRO A 94 -18.63 3.45 9.13
N GLY A 95 -19.44 3.29 8.08
CA GLY A 95 -20.39 4.32 7.65
C GLY A 95 -21.16 4.74 8.89
N SER A 96 -21.08 6.02 9.22
CA SER A 96 -21.86 6.60 10.32
C SER A 96 -23.34 6.29 10.15
#